data_AF-A0A183D273-F1
#
_entry.id   AF-A0A183D273-F1
#
_cell.length_a   1.000
_cell.length_b   1.000
_cell.length_c   1.000
_cell.angle_alpha   90.00
_cell.angle_beta   90.00
_cell.angle_gamma   90.00
#
_symmetry.space_group_name_H-M   'P 1'
#
loop_
_entity.id
_entity.type
_entity.pdbx_description
1 polymer ?
#
loop_
_entity_poly.entity_id
_entity_poly.type
_entity_poly.pdbx_seq_one_letter_code
_entity_poly.pdbx_strand_id
1 'polypeptide(L)'
;MQKLNLVQLQMCQQDILKADIAVKNHIESIRQQTFTSSKQLSECTREIKDELAKLAHLVDALEKFANKVNFRNDRTELLAQVKEHRNELERNRQMLRQAILQITKTMEEQSRSYLLQGGDDAQEIEFRSRKKRAENMETEALKATVSLASLVSKMSEQLKLSEDTTSTLIHSSSVLRDTESEFTSMGAHIQVFVFY
;
A
#
# COMPACT_ATOMS: atom_id res chain seq x y z
N MET A 1 44.90 28.03 37.86
CA MET A 1 44.09 26.83 37.53
C MET A 1 42.61 26.91 37.98
N GLN A 2 42.24 27.61 39.06
CA GLN A 2 40.83 27.74 39.50
C GLN A 2 39.91 28.51 38.52
N LYS A 3 40.38 29.60 37.90
CA LYS A 3 39.58 30.38 36.93
C LYS A 3 39.20 29.58 35.66
N LEU A 4 40.06 28.65 35.22
CA LEU A 4 39.81 27.84 34.03
C LEU A 4 38.67 26.83 34.26
N ASN A 5 38.61 26.23 35.46
CA ASN A 5 37.52 25.33 35.84
C ASN A 5 36.17 26.06 35.99
N LEU A 6 36.17 27.31 36.47
CA LEU A 6 34.95 28.11 36.59
C LEU A 6 34.38 28.51 35.22
N VAL A 7 35.25 28.90 34.28
CA VAL A 7 34.84 29.21 32.90
C VAL A 7 34.32 27.95 32.19
N GLN A 8 34.98 26.80 32.37
CA GLN A 8 34.51 25.52 31.84
C GLN A 8 33.17 25.09 32.42
N LEU A 9 32.93 25.36 33.70
CA LEU A 9 31.65 25.09 34.35
C LEU A 9 30.53 25.99 33.79
N GLN A 10 30.79 27.29 33.65
CA GLN A 10 29.84 28.24 33.07
C GLN A 10 29.53 27.92 31.61
N MET A 11 30.52 27.49 30.83
CA MET A 11 30.30 27.00 29.47
C MET A 11 29.42 25.75 29.45
N CYS A 12 29.69 24.78 30.34
CA CYS A 12 28.90 23.55 30.43
C CYS A 12 27.43 23.83 30.83
N GLN A 13 27.20 24.75 31.77
CA GLN A 13 25.86 25.22 32.14
C GLN A 13 25.16 25.92 30.97
N GLN A 14 25.86 26.78 30.25
CA GLN A 14 25.30 27.50 29.10
C GLN A 14 24.98 26.56 27.94
N ASP A 15 25.79 25.53 27.73
CA ASP A 15 25.55 24.50 26.71
C ASP A 15 24.35 23.61 27.07
N ILE A 16 24.15 23.29 28.35
CA ILE A 16 22.95 22.60 28.84
C ILE A 16 21.70 23.44 28.58
N LEU A 17 21.72 24.73 28.91
CA LEU A 17 20.58 25.62 28.69
C LEU A 17 20.26 25.78 27.19
N LYS A 18 21.28 25.92 26.33
CA LYS A 18 21.10 25.96 24.88
C LYS A 18 20.50 24.67 24.34
N ALA A 19 21.00 23.51 24.79
CA ALA A 19 20.48 22.21 24.38
C ALA A 19 19.05 21.98 24.88
N ASP A 20 18.70 22.43 26.09
CA ASP A 20 17.35 22.35 26.62
C ASP A 20 16.34 23.22 25.84
N ILE A 21 16.74 24.45 25.49
CA ILE A 21 15.94 25.34 24.63
C ILE A 21 15.78 24.73 23.23
N ALA A 22 16.84 24.15 22.65
CA ALA A 22 16.76 23.48 21.36
C ALA A 22 15.77 22.31 21.39
N VAL A 23 15.85 21.44 22.41
CA VAL A 23 14.91 20.33 22.58
C VAL A 23 13.47 20.82 22.73
N LYS A 24 13.23 21.86 23.53
CA LYS A 24 11.90 22.46 23.69
C LYS A 24 11.35 23.02 22.36
N ASN A 25 12.18 23.75 21.61
CA ASN A 25 11.80 24.29 20.31
C ASN A 25 11.51 23.20 19.28
N HIS A 26 12.30 22.12 19.25
CA HIS A 26 12.03 20.97 18.39
C HIS A 26 10.74 20.24 18.78
N ILE A 27 10.46 20.06 20.09
CA ILE A 27 9.20 19.48 20.57
C ILE A 27 8.00 20.35 20.14
N GLU A 28 8.10 21.68 20.26
CA GLU A 28 7.04 22.58 19.83
C GLU A 28 6.87 22.60 18.30
N SER A 29 7.97 22.50 17.55
CA SER A 29 7.92 22.40 16.09
C SER A 29 7.21 21.13 15.65
N ILE A 30 7.49 19.99 16.30
CA ILE A 30 6.75 18.74 16.07
C ILE A 30 5.27 18.90 16.43
N ARG A 31 4.93 19.61 17.52
CA ARG A 31 3.54 19.83 17.92
C ARG A 31 2.74 20.68 16.93
N GLN A 32 3.41 21.60 16.22
CA GLN A 32 2.80 22.48 15.22
C GLN A 32 2.78 21.86 13.81
N GLN A 33 3.65 20.91 13.52
CA GLN A 33 3.69 20.21 12.24
C GLN A 33 2.59 19.14 12.15
N THR A 34 1.79 19.21 11.10
CA THR A 34 0.89 18.13 10.69
C THR A 34 1.68 17.09 9.89
N PHE A 35 1.95 15.95 10.52
CA PHE A 35 2.65 14.84 9.85
C PHE A 35 1.69 14.09 8.92
N THR A 36 2.01 14.06 7.63
CA THR A 36 1.27 13.30 6.62
C THR A 36 1.77 11.85 6.49
N SER A 37 2.92 11.52 7.07
CA SER A 37 3.49 10.16 7.04
C SER A 37 4.11 9.75 8.37
N SER A 38 3.88 8.50 8.77
CA SER A 38 4.47 7.87 9.96
C SER A 38 6.01 7.84 9.89
N LYS A 39 6.59 7.80 8.68
CA LYS A 39 8.05 7.84 8.49
C LYS A 39 8.66 9.17 8.93
N GLN A 40 8.06 10.28 8.54
CA GLN A 40 8.52 11.63 8.92
C GLN A 40 8.41 11.85 10.44
N LEU A 41 7.34 11.36 11.05
CA LEU A 41 7.20 11.36 12.51
C LEU A 41 8.32 10.56 13.20
N SER A 42 8.68 9.40 12.64
CA SER A 42 9.75 8.56 13.19
C SER A 42 11.13 9.21 13.09
N GLU A 43 11.39 9.92 12.00
CA GLU A 43 12.65 10.62 11.75
C GLU A 43 12.82 11.82 12.68
N CYS A 44 11.82 12.71 12.75
CA CYS A 44 11.86 13.83 13.71
C CYS A 44 11.89 13.32 15.17
N THR A 45 11.19 12.23 15.48
CA THR A 45 11.27 11.62 16.82
C THR A 45 12.68 11.10 17.14
N ARG A 46 13.39 10.55 16.15
CA ARG A 46 14.77 10.09 16.32
C ARG A 46 15.71 11.26 16.59
N GLU A 47 15.57 12.34 15.82
CA GLU A 47 16.38 13.55 16.00
C GLU A 47 16.21 14.16 17.40
N ILE A 48 14.97 14.30 17.90
CA ILE A 48 14.75 14.80 19.27
C ILE A 48 15.30 13.83 20.32
N LYS A 49 15.21 12.53 20.11
CA LYS A 49 15.81 11.54 21.02
C LYS A 49 17.32 11.65 21.06
N ASP A 50 17.97 11.92 19.92
CA ASP A 50 19.41 12.12 19.84
C ASP A 50 19.83 13.42 20.56
N GLU A 51 19.05 14.49 20.43
CA GLU A 51 19.28 15.74 21.19
C GLU A 51 19.06 15.54 22.70
N LEU A 52 18.02 14.81 23.11
CA LEU A 52 17.79 14.42 24.50
C LEU A 52 18.94 13.57 25.07
N ALA A 53 19.54 12.69 24.26
CA ALA A 53 20.70 11.90 24.67
C ALA A 53 21.94 12.77 24.86
N LYS A 54 22.17 13.76 23.98
CA LYS A 54 23.24 14.76 24.14
C LYS A 54 23.05 15.58 25.42
N LEU A 55 21.83 16.05 25.69
CA LEU A 55 21.50 16.78 26.92
C LEU A 55 21.73 15.92 28.17
N ALA A 56 21.34 14.64 28.15
CA ALA A 56 21.62 13.70 29.23
C ALA A 56 23.12 13.54 29.50
N HIS A 57 23.93 13.40 28.45
CA HIS A 57 25.39 13.29 28.59
C HIS A 57 26.03 14.56 29.16
N LEU A 58 25.52 15.75 28.82
CA LEU A 58 25.99 17.01 29.40
C LEU A 58 25.63 17.13 30.88
N VAL A 59 24.42 16.72 31.27
CA VAL A 59 23.99 16.68 32.67
C VAL A 59 24.85 15.69 33.48
N ASP A 60 25.14 14.50 32.94
CA ASP A 60 26.02 13.52 33.59
C ASP A 60 27.48 14.03 33.70
N ALA A 61 27.96 14.77 32.71
CA ALA A 61 29.27 15.41 32.76
C ALA A 61 29.31 16.46 33.87
N LEU A 62 28.27 17.29 33.99
CA LEU A 62 28.16 18.31 35.03
C LEU A 62 28.04 17.68 36.44
N GLU A 63 27.37 16.53 36.57
CA GLU A 63 27.35 15.74 37.81
C GLU A 63 28.74 15.22 38.20
N LYS A 64 29.51 14.72 37.24
CA LYS A 64 30.91 14.29 37.46
C LYS A 64 31.82 15.46 37.85
N PHE A 65 31.58 16.65 37.30
CA PHE A 65 32.31 17.86 37.69
C PHE A 65 31.91 18.30 39.11
N ALA A 66 30.61 18.35 39.43
CA ALA A 66 30.10 18.69 40.76
C ALA A 66 30.69 17.79 41.86
N ASN A 67 30.86 16.50 41.58
CA ASN A 67 31.48 15.54 42.52
C ASN A 67 32.99 15.73 42.72
N LYS A 68 33.68 16.41 41.79
CA LYS A 68 35.12 16.74 41.88
C LYS A 68 35.37 18.11 42.54
N VAL A 69 34.33 18.87 42.86
CA VAL A 69 34.46 20.19 43.52
C VAL A 69 34.74 20.00 45.01
N ASN A 70 35.86 20.57 45.47
CA ASN A 70 36.32 20.47 46.86
C ASN A 70 35.63 21.45 47.83
N PHE A 71 34.92 22.47 47.32
CA PHE A 71 34.17 23.41 48.16
C PHE A 71 32.76 22.90 48.44
N ARG A 72 32.41 22.81 49.72
CA ARG A 72 31.16 22.18 50.19
C ARG A 72 29.90 22.93 49.73
N ASN A 73 29.94 24.27 49.69
CA ASN A 73 28.81 25.11 49.28
C ASN A 73 28.60 25.08 47.76
N ASP A 74 29.66 25.28 46.99
CA ASP A 74 29.61 25.20 45.51
C ASP A 74 29.17 23.80 45.05
N ARG A 75 29.62 22.75 45.74
CA ARG A 75 29.19 21.36 45.47
C ARG A 75 27.69 21.17 45.70
N THR A 76 27.14 21.72 46.78
CA THR A 76 25.69 21.58 47.06
C THR A 76 24.83 22.33 46.06
N GLU A 77 25.27 23.50 45.62
CA GLU A 77 24.55 24.32 44.63
C GLU A 77 24.60 23.68 43.23
N LEU A 78 25.77 23.16 42.84
CA LEU A 78 25.93 22.40 41.60
C LEU A 78 25.08 21.12 41.56
N LEU A 79 25.03 20.36 42.67
CA LEU A 79 24.19 19.16 42.75
C LEU A 79 22.69 19.50 42.70
N ALA A 80 22.28 20.66 43.23
CA ALA A 80 20.91 21.14 43.11
C ALA A 80 20.56 21.46 41.64
N GLN A 81 21.45 22.16 40.92
CA GLN A 81 21.28 22.46 39.50
C GLN A 81 21.26 21.21 38.62
N VAL A 82 22.14 20.24 38.88
CA VAL A 82 22.10 18.92 38.20
C VAL A 82 20.74 18.25 38.39
N LYS A 83 20.22 18.27 39.62
CA LYS A 83 18.92 17.67 39.94
C LYS A 83 17.77 18.39 39.23
N GLU A 84 17.83 19.71 39.13
CA GLU A 84 16.87 20.53 38.39
C GLU A 84 16.89 20.19 36.89
N HIS A 85 18.06 20.22 36.24
CA HIS A 85 18.19 19.86 34.82
C HIS A 85 17.81 18.40 34.55
N ARG A 86 18.05 17.48 35.49
CA ARG A 86 17.58 16.09 35.39
C ARG A 86 16.06 15.98 35.45
N ASN A 87 15.41 16.79 36.30
CA ASN A 87 13.94 16.86 36.36
C ASN A 87 13.37 17.47 35.07
N GLU A 88 14.00 18.52 34.54
CA GLU A 88 13.61 19.12 33.25
C GLU A 88 13.77 18.16 32.08
N LEU A 89 14.87 17.39 32.03
CA LEU A 89 15.09 16.35 31.04
C LEU A 89 13.97 15.29 31.07
N GLU A 90 13.54 14.86 32.26
CA GLU A 90 12.46 13.88 32.39
C GLU A 90 11.11 14.48 31.97
N ARG A 91 10.84 15.76 32.29
CA ARG A 91 9.67 16.48 31.78
C ARG A 91 9.69 16.56 30.25
N ASN A 92 10.84 16.87 29.64
CA ASN A 92 10.98 16.92 28.18
C ASN A 92 10.72 15.55 27.54
N ARG A 93 11.19 14.46 28.15
CA ARG A 93 10.88 13.09 27.70
C ARG A 93 9.39 12.78 27.76
N GLN A 94 8.72 13.19 28.84
CA GLN A 94 7.28 13.02 28.99
C GLN A 94 6.50 13.85 27.97
N MET A 95 6.88 15.11 27.76
CA MET A 95 6.28 15.97 26.74
C MET A 95 6.45 15.40 25.33
N LEU A 96 7.64 14.88 24.99
CA LEU A 96 7.87 14.21 23.72
C LEU A 96 6.93 13.00 23.54
N ARG A 97 6.80 12.14 24.57
CA ARG A 97 5.88 10.99 24.53
C ARG A 97 4.43 11.43 24.32
N GLN A 98 3.99 12.47 25.03
CA GLN A 98 2.64 13.01 24.88
C GLN A 98 2.40 13.58 23.49
N ALA A 99 3.37 14.34 22.93
CA ALA A 99 3.29 14.90 21.59
C ALA A 99 3.21 13.80 20.52
N ILE A 100 4.06 12.77 20.59
CA ILE A 100 4.02 11.63 19.67
C ILE A 100 2.67 10.91 19.72
N LEU A 101 2.16 10.67 20.93
CA LEU A 101 0.86 10.01 21.11
C LEU A 101 -0.27 10.86 20.53
N GLN A 102 -0.26 12.17 20.78
CA GLN A 102 -1.25 13.09 20.25
C GLN A 102 -1.22 13.12 18.71
N ILE A 103 -0.04 13.18 18.10
CA ILE A 103 0.12 13.16 16.64
C ILE A 103 -0.37 11.82 16.07
N THR A 104 0.05 10.70 16.67
CA THR A 104 -0.38 9.36 16.24
C THR A 104 -1.92 9.26 16.28
N LYS A 105 -2.53 9.72 17.38
CA LYS A 105 -3.99 9.77 17.51
C LYS A 105 -4.63 10.67 16.45
N THR A 106 -4.08 11.86 16.18
CA THR A 106 -4.63 12.73 15.13
C THR A 106 -4.50 12.12 13.74
N MET A 107 -3.41 11.41 13.46
CA MET A 107 -3.23 10.70 12.19
C MET A 107 -4.22 9.53 12.03
N GLU A 108 -4.42 8.76 13.11
CA GLU A 108 -5.42 7.68 13.13
C GLU A 108 -6.83 8.24 12.98
N GLU A 109 -7.15 9.35 13.66
CA GLU A 109 -8.44 10.05 13.55
C GLU A 109 -8.64 10.60 12.13
N GLN A 110 -7.61 11.17 11.50
CA GLN A 110 -7.64 11.63 10.10
C GLN A 110 -7.80 10.47 9.11
N SER A 111 -7.11 9.35 9.32
CA SER A 111 -7.28 8.16 8.49
C SER A 111 -8.68 7.57 8.66
N ARG A 112 -9.19 7.55 9.91
CA ARG A 112 -10.53 7.07 10.22
C ARG A 112 -11.58 8.01 9.65
N SER A 113 -11.41 9.32 9.75
CA SER A 113 -12.30 10.30 9.14
C SER A 113 -12.28 10.16 7.63
N TYR A 114 -11.11 10.03 7.00
CA TYR A 114 -11.02 9.80 5.54
C TYR A 114 -11.76 8.53 5.11
N LEU A 115 -11.65 7.43 5.87
CA LEU A 115 -12.39 6.19 5.60
C LEU A 115 -13.89 6.31 5.85
N LEU A 116 -14.30 6.97 6.95
CA LEU A 116 -15.71 7.14 7.34
C LEU A 116 -16.42 8.18 6.49
N GLN A 117 -15.70 9.19 6.01
CA GLN A 117 -16.21 10.27 5.18
C GLN A 117 -16.30 9.85 3.70
N GLY A 118 -15.75 8.69 3.33
CA GLY A 118 -16.17 7.94 2.14
C GLY A 118 -16.39 8.79 0.88
N GLY A 119 -15.46 9.69 0.55
CA GLY A 119 -15.51 10.51 -0.66
C GLY A 119 -16.58 11.60 -0.67
N ASP A 120 -16.32 12.74 -0.02
CA ASP A 120 -17.01 14.00 -0.38
C ASP A 120 -16.43 14.61 -1.67
N ASP A 121 -15.28 14.12 -2.16
CA ASP A 121 -14.81 14.46 -3.49
C ASP A 121 -15.60 13.68 -4.54
N ALA A 122 -16.60 14.35 -5.12
CA ALA A 122 -17.38 13.86 -6.25
C ALA A 122 -16.49 13.27 -7.37
N GLN A 123 -15.26 13.79 -7.54
CA GLN A 123 -14.27 13.31 -8.49
C GLN A 123 -13.74 11.90 -8.16
N GLU A 124 -13.55 11.54 -6.89
CA GLU A 124 -13.02 10.22 -6.50
C GLU A 124 -14.11 9.14 -6.62
N ILE A 125 -15.36 9.47 -6.26
CA ILE A 125 -16.52 8.61 -6.51
C ILE A 125 -16.69 8.39 -8.02
N GLU A 126 -16.56 9.45 -8.82
CA GLU A 126 -16.67 9.36 -10.28
C GLU A 126 -15.53 8.51 -10.88
N PHE A 127 -14.29 8.66 -10.39
CA PHE A 127 -13.15 7.86 -10.84
C PHE A 127 -13.32 6.37 -10.51
N ARG A 128 -13.72 6.03 -9.29
CA ARG A 128 -14.02 4.64 -8.89
C ARG A 128 -15.17 4.05 -9.69
N SER A 129 -16.20 4.84 -9.96
CA SER A 129 -17.35 4.43 -10.79
C SER A 129 -16.96 4.20 -12.25
N ARG A 130 -16.13 5.08 -12.83
CA ARG A 130 -15.57 4.91 -14.18
C ARG A 130 -14.73 3.66 -14.30
N LYS A 131 -13.83 3.42 -13.34
CA LYS A 131 -12.99 2.22 -13.31
C LYS A 131 -13.83 0.94 -13.25
N LYS A 132 -14.82 0.90 -12.35
CA LYS A 132 -15.74 -0.24 -12.24
C LYS A 132 -16.56 -0.48 -13.51
N ARG A 133 -17.00 0.59 -14.19
CA ARG A 133 -17.70 0.47 -15.49
C ARG A 133 -16.78 -0.08 -16.58
N ALA A 134 -15.52 0.37 -16.64
CA ALA A 134 -14.54 -0.11 -17.60
C ALA A 134 -14.24 -1.60 -17.40
N GLU A 135 -14.01 -2.02 -16.15
CA GLU A 135 -13.80 -3.44 -15.81
C GLU A 135 -15.02 -4.30 -16.16
N ASN A 136 -16.22 -3.84 -15.82
CA ASN A 136 -17.45 -4.54 -16.20
C ASN A 136 -17.58 -4.69 -17.73
N MET A 137 -17.31 -3.62 -18.49
CA MET A 137 -17.36 -3.63 -19.95
C MET A 137 -16.33 -4.60 -20.54
N GLU A 138 -15.12 -4.68 -19.99
CA GLU A 138 -14.12 -5.67 -20.39
C GLU A 138 -14.61 -7.09 -20.14
N THR A 139 -15.19 -7.37 -18.96
CA THR A 139 -15.73 -8.71 -18.66
C THR A 139 -16.92 -9.09 -19.53
N GLU A 140 -17.79 -8.14 -19.89
CA GLU A 140 -18.91 -8.36 -20.79
C GLU A 140 -18.43 -8.60 -22.22
N ALA A 141 -17.46 -7.83 -22.71
CA ALA A 141 -16.84 -8.05 -24.00
C ALA A 141 -16.21 -9.44 -24.09
N LEU A 142 -15.46 -9.86 -23.05
CA LEU A 142 -14.83 -11.18 -23.00
C LEU A 142 -15.89 -12.30 -23.00
N LYS A 143 -16.98 -12.16 -22.25
CA LYS A 143 -18.12 -13.09 -22.28
C LYS A 143 -18.77 -13.15 -23.66
N ALA A 144 -18.95 -12.01 -24.33
CA ALA A 144 -19.50 -11.95 -25.68
C ALA A 144 -18.59 -12.65 -26.70
N THR A 145 -17.27 -12.42 -26.62
CA THR A 145 -16.27 -13.10 -27.47
C THR A 145 -16.28 -14.60 -27.27
N VAL A 146 -16.31 -15.09 -26.02
CA VAL A 146 -16.39 -16.53 -25.73
C VAL A 146 -17.69 -17.12 -26.26
N SER A 147 -18.81 -16.41 -26.12
CA SER A 147 -20.11 -16.85 -26.63
C SER A 147 -20.13 -16.94 -28.15
N LEU A 148 -19.55 -15.96 -28.85
CA LEU A 148 -19.39 -15.98 -30.31
C LEU A 148 -18.49 -17.12 -30.77
N ALA A 149 -17.36 -17.37 -30.09
CA ALA A 149 -16.48 -18.49 -30.41
C ALA A 149 -17.20 -19.85 -30.25
N SER A 150 -17.99 -20.00 -29.17
CA SER A 150 -18.82 -21.18 -28.96
C SER A 150 -19.86 -21.36 -30.06
N LEU A 151 -20.51 -20.27 -30.49
CA LEU A 151 -21.48 -20.30 -31.58
C LEU A 151 -20.84 -20.72 -32.90
N VAL A 152 -19.67 -20.16 -33.24
CA VAL A 152 -18.91 -20.53 -34.45
C VAL A 152 -18.52 -22.00 -34.43
N SER A 153 -18.07 -22.53 -33.29
CA SER A 153 -17.77 -23.97 -33.15
C SER A 153 -19.00 -24.83 -33.43
N LYS A 154 -20.16 -24.49 -32.83
CA LYS A 154 -21.42 -25.21 -33.06
C LYS A 154 -21.89 -25.13 -34.51
N MET A 155 -21.76 -23.97 -35.15
CA MET A 155 -22.09 -23.81 -36.56
C MET A 155 -21.17 -24.65 -37.45
N SER A 156 -19.87 -24.73 -37.14
CA SER A 156 -18.93 -25.57 -37.87
C SER A 156 -19.27 -27.05 -37.73
N GLU A 157 -19.65 -27.52 -36.54
CA GLU A 157 -20.13 -28.88 -36.32
C GLU A 157 -21.41 -29.17 -37.11
N GLN A 158 -22.38 -28.25 -37.11
CA GLN A 158 -23.61 -28.38 -37.89
C GLN A 158 -23.35 -28.40 -39.40
N LEU A 159 -22.44 -27.56 -39.89
CA LEU A 159 -22.05 -27.53 -41.30
C LEU A 159 -21.43 -28.87 -41.71
N LYS A 160 -20.53 -29.42 -40.88
CA LYS A 160 -19.91 -30.72 -41.14
C LYS A 160 -20.94 -31.86 -41.18
N LEU A 161 -21.86 -31.89 -40.23
CA LEU A 161 -22.96 -32.87 -40.24
C LEU A 161 -23.84 -32.74 -41.49
N SER A 162 -24.10 -31.51 -41.94
CA SER A 162 -24.83 -31.26 -43.18
C SER A 162 -24.06 -31.76 -44.40
N GLU A 163 -22.74 -31.57 -44.46
CA GLU A 163 -21.88 -32.06 -45.54
C GLU A 163 -21.87 -33.60 -45.59
N ASP A 164 -21.69 -34.26 -44.44
CA ASP A 164 -21.70 -35.72 -44.31
C ASP A 164 -23.04 -36.31 -44.75
N THR A 165 -24.16 -35.69 -44.34
CA THR A 165 -25.51 -36.09 -44.75
C THR A 165 -25.69 -35.92 -46.26
N THR A 166 -25.24 -34.80 -46.82
CA THR A 166 -25.33 -34.54 -48.27
C THR A 166 -24.51 -35.55 -49.07
N SER A 167 -23.29 -35.85 -48.63
CA SER A 167 -22.44 -36.89 -49.23
C SER A 167 -23.12 -38.25 -49.22
N THR A 168 -23.76 -38.61 -48.10
CA THR A 168 -24.52 -39.85 -47.97
C THR A 168 -25.72 -39.90 -48.93
N LEU A 169 -26.44 -38.78 -49.10
CA LEU A 169 -27.54 -38.67 -50.06
C LEU A 169 -27.07 -38.80 -51.51
N ILE A 170 -25.95 -38.14 -51.87
CA ILE A 170 -25.35 -38.25 -53.21
C ILE A 170 -24.93 -39.70 -53.49
N HIS A 171 -24.27 -40.35 -52.54
CA HIS A 171 -23.87 -41.75 -52.67
C HIS A 171 -25.08 -42.66 -52.85
N SER A 172 -26.10 -42.52 -52.01
CA SER A 172 -27.34 -43.30 -52.09
C SER A 172 -28.05 -43.06 -53.43
N SER A 173 -28.07 -41.82 -53.93
CA SER A 173 -28.64 -41.50 -55.24
C SER A 173 -27.87 -42.14 -56.39
N SER A 174 -26.53 -42.22 -56.32
CA SER A 174 -25.73 -42.92 -57.33
C SER A 174 -26.06 -44.41 -57.36
N VAL A 175 -26.06 -45.06 -56.19
CA VAL A 175 -26.38 -46.50 -56.07
C VAL A 175 -27.78 -46.79 -56.60
N LEU A 176 -28.77 -45.95 -56.27
CA LEU A 176 -30.12 -46.10 -56.81
C LEU A 176 -30.16 -45.99 -58.34
N ARG A 177 -29.44 -45.03 -58.92
CA ARG A 177 -29.34 -44.87 -60.38
C ARG A 177 -28.67 -46.07 -61.04
N ASP A 178 -27.61 -46.60 -60.44
CA ASP A 178 -26.91 -47.78 -60.94
C ASP A 178 -27.84 -49.00 -60.89
N THR A 179 -28.60 -49.15 -59.81
CA THR A 179 -29.60 -50.21 -59.63
C THR A 179 -30.75 -50.07 -60.65
N GLU A 180 -31.24 -48.85 -60.90
CA GLU A 180 -32.26 -48.57 -61.93
C GLU A 180 -31.77 -48.93 -63.33
N SER A 181 -30.50 -48.62 -63.65
CA SER A 181 -29.86 -49.03 -64.89
C SER A 181 -29.77 -50.55 -65.02
N GLU A 182 -29.41 -51.26 -63.95
CA GLU A 182 -29.40 -52.74 -63.94
C GLU A 182 -30.80 -53.32 -64.13
N PHE A 183 -31.83 -52.79 -63.46
CA PHE A 183 -33.21 -53.22 -63.66
C PHE A 183 -33.71 -53.00 -65.09
N THR A 184 -33.37 -51.85 -65.69
CA THR A 184 -33.74 -51.54 -67.07
C THR A 184 -33.06 -52.51 -68.05
N SER A 185 -31.77 -52.80 -67.83
CA SER A 185 -31.01 -53.80 -68.60
C SER A 185 -31.62 -55.21 -68.46
N MET A 186 -31.93 -55.64 -67.24
CA MET A 186 -32.60 -56.91 -66.98
C MET A 186 -33.97 -56.98 -67.66
N GLY A 187 -34.76 -55.91 -67.59
CA GLY A 187 -36.06 -55.82 -68.27
C GLY A 187 -35.96 -55.92 -69.79
N ALA A 188 -34.96 -55.29 -70.40
CA ALA A 188 -34.68 -55.41 -71.82
C ALA A 188 -34.34 -56.87 -72.21
N HIS A 189 -33.52 -57.56 -71.40
CA HIS A 189 -33.23 -58.98 -71.63
C HIS A 189 -34.47 -59.87 -71.55
N ILE A 190 -35.39 -59.62 -70.60
CA ILE A 190 -36.63 -60.39 -70.48
C ILE A 190 -37.53 -60.18 -71.70
N GLN A 191 -37.68 -58.95 -72.20
CA GLN A 191 -38.50 -58.66 -73.39
C GLN A 191 -37.97 -59.37 -74.64
N VAL A 192 -36.65 -59.52 -74.80
CA VAL A 192 -36.04 -60.24 -75.93
C VAL A 192 -36.43 -61.73 -75.95
N PHE A 193 -36.67 -62.35 -74.78
CA PHE A 193 -37.06 -63.76 -74.70
C PHE A 193 -38.56 -64.02 -74.93
N VAL A 194 -39.42 -63.01 -74.83
CA VAL A 194 -40.89 -63.17 -74.98
C VAL A 194 -41.34 -63.13 -76.46
N PHE A 195 -40.46 -62.71 -77.38
CA PHE A 195 -40.75 -62.62 -78.82
C PHE A 195 -40.09 -63.72 -79.67
N TYR A 196 -39.71 -64.85 -79.07
CA TYR A 196 -39.23 -66.05 -79.78
C TYR A 196 -40.16 -67.25 -79.53
#